data_AF-A0A358VPE8-F1
#
_entry.id   AF-A0A358VPE8-F1
#
_cell.length_a   1.000
_cell.length_b   1.000
_cell.length_c   1.000
_cell.angle_alpha   90.00
_cell.angle_beta   90.00
_cell.angle_gamma   90.00
#
_symmetry.space_group_name_H-M   'P 1'
#
loop_
_entity.id
_entity.type
_entity.pdbx_description
1 polymer ?
#
loop_
_entity_poly.entity_id
_entity_poly.type
_entity_poly.pdbx_seq_one_letter_code
_entity_poly.pdbx_strand_id
1 'polypeptide(L)'
;MSKNSFKKIGASIGAGIAFFPFLALAQGYGSLNQAIVTKPGDIGTILANILGWIAGIVFTVALIMLLYAAILYLTAGASETAMSKAKGVLVYAIVGIVVAILAYSVIPFLQNFLSGRFY
;
A
#
# COMPACT_ATOMS: atom_id res chain seq x y z
N MET A 1 9.24 -37.55 -14.73
CA MET A 1 8.95 -36.14 -14.35
C MET A 1 9.68 -35.85 -13.04
N SER A 2 10.63 -34.92 -13.02
CA SER A 2 11.55 -34.71 -11.87
C SER A 2 10.85 -34.02 -10.69
N LYS A 3 11.17 -34.42 -9.45
CA LYS A 3 10.66 -33.82 -8.19
C LYS A 3 10.87 -32.29 -8.13
N ASN A 4 11.83 -31.76 -8.87
CA ASN A 4 12.11 -30.33 -8.96
C ASN A 4 11.03 -29.53 -9.70
N SER A 5 10.30 -30.16 -10.64
CA SER A 5 9.20 -29.50 -11.36
C SER A 5 7.99 -29.28 -10.45
N PHE A 6 7.71 -30.21 -9.53
CA PHE A 6 6.62 -30.12 -8.56
C PHE A 6 6.85 -29.01 -7.52
N LYS A 7 8.09 -28.88 -7.02
CA LYS A 7 8.47 -27.82 -6.06
C LYS A 7 8.37 -26.42 -6.68
N LYS A 8 8.70 -26.26 -7.96
CA LYS A 8 8.61 -24.98 -8.69
C LYS A 8 7.16 -24.54 -8.90
N ILE A 9 6.25 -25.47 -9.18
CA ILE A 9 4.81 -25.20 -9.32
C ILE A 9 4.19 -24.82 -7.97
N GLY A 10 4.54 -25.53 -6.89
CA GLY A 10 4.10 -25.15 -5.54
C GLY A 10 4.60 -23.76 -5.14
N ALA A 11 5.84 -23.41 -5.49
CA ALA A 11 6.41 -22.09 -5.23
C ALA A 11 5.75 -20.97 -6.08
N SER A 12 5.40 -21.22 -7.34
CA SER A 12 4.73 -20.22 -8.19
C SER A 12 3.29 -19.97 -7.78
N ILE A 13 2.56 -20.98 -7.31
CA ILE A 13 1.20 -20.82 -6.76
C ILE A 13 1.26 -20.09 -5.41
N GLY A 14 2.19 -20.46 -4.53
CA GLY A 14 2.38 -19.79 -3.24
C GLY A 14 2.77 -18.31 -3.39
N ALA A 15 3.67 -18.01 -4.34
CA ALA A 15 3.99 -16.63 -4.69
C ALA A 15 2.77 -15.91 -5.30
N GLY A 16 2.02 -16.58 -6.19
CA GLY A 16 0.81 -16.02 -6.79
C GLY A 16 -0.22 -15.55 -5.76
N ILE A 17 -0.46 -16.32 -4.69
CA ILE A 17 -1.40 -15.96 -3.61
C ILE A 17 -0.82 -14.86 -2.70
N ALA A 18 0.47 -14.96 -2.33
CA ALA A 18 1.12 -13.96 -1.48
C ALA A 18 1.27 -12.59 -2.16
N PHE A 19 1.44 -12.58 -3.48
CA PHE A 19 1.51 -11.37 -4.30
C PHE A 19 0.17 -11.00 -4.95
N PHE A 20 -0.88 -11.81 -4.79
CA PHE A 20 -2.20 -11.53 -5.35
C PHE A 20 -2.74 -10.15 -4.94
N PRO A 21 -2.62 -9.72 -3.67
CA PRO A 21 -3.05 -8.38 -3.28
C PRO A 21 -2.27 -7.30 -4.02
N PHE A 22 -0.96 -7.50 -4.19
CA PHE A 22 -0.09 -6.55 -4.91
C PHE A 22 -0.41 -6.50 -6.41
N LEU A 23 -0.75 -7.63 -7.03
CA LEU A 23 -1.15 -7.71 -8.44
C LEU A 23 -2.57 -7.18 -8.68
N ALA A 24 -3.51 -7.43 -7.77
CA ALA A 24 -4.87 -6.88 -7.83
C ALA A 24 -4.84 -5.35 -7.65
N LEU A 25 -4.01 -4.86 -6.73
CA LEU A 25 -3.75 -3.42 -6.58
C LEU A 25 -3.04 -2.85 -7.82
N ALA A 26 -2.27 -3.64 -8.56
CA ALA A 26 -1.64 -3.20 -9.82
C ALA A 26 -2.64 -2.89 -10.93
N GLN A 27 -3.78 -3.56 -10.91
CA GLN A 27 -4.83 -3.42 -11.91
C GLN A 27 -5.88 -2.36 -11.53
N GLY A 28 -5.81 -1.79 -10.32
CA GLY A 28 -6.74 -0.77 -9.82
C GLY A 28 -6.52 0.64 -10.40
N TYR A 29 -5.42 0.85 -11.14
CA TYR A 29 -5.19 2.07 -11.91
C TYR A 29 -5.86 1.88 -13.26
N GLY A 30 -6.92 2.63 -13.52
CA GLY A 30 -7.69 2.55 -14.75
C GLY A 30 -6.79 2.51 -15.99
N SER A 31 -7.19 1.68 -16.96
CA SER A 31 -6.60 1.53 -18.30
C SER A 31 -5.74 2.73 -18.72
N LEU A 32 -4.43 2.50 -18.89
CA LEU A 32 -3.53 3.47 -19.52
C LEU A 32 -3.96 3.61 -20.99
N ASN A 33 -4.97 4.44 -21.23
CA ASN A 33 -5.36 4.85 -22.56
C ASN A 33 -4.25 5.77 -23.08
N GLN A 34 -3.26 5.14 -23.74
CA GLN A 34 -2.05 5.70 -24.37
C GLN A 34 -1.82 7.20 -24.18
N ALA A 35 -1.06 7.56 -23.14
CA ALA A 35 -0.36 8.84 -23.12
C ALA A 35 0.98 8.67 -23.86
N ILE A 36 0.95 8.76 -25.19
CA ILE A 36 2.06 9.43 -25.86
C ILE A 36 1.98 10.86 -25.33
N VAL A 37 2.92 11.24 -24.46
CA VAL A 37 2.95 12.53 -23.76
C VAL A 37 2.77 13.65 -24.78
N THR A 38 1.54 14.14 -24.90
CA THR A 38 1.17 15.16 -25.89
C THR A 38 0.39 16.31 -25.26
N LYS A 39 -0.03 16.19 -23.99
CA LYS A 39 -0.72 17.26 -23.25
C LYS A 39 -0.24 17.35 -21.79
N PRO A 40 -0.16 18.55 -21.19
CA PRO A 40 0.22 18.75 -19.79
C PRO A 40 -0.61 17.94 -18.77
N GLY A 41 -1.86 17.59 -19.11
CA GLY A 41 -2.74 16.77 -18.26
C GLY A 41 -2.25 15.35 -18.01
N ASP A 42 -1.41 14.78 -18.89
CA ASP A 42 -0.88 13.41 -18.73
C ASP A 42 0.06 13.29 -17.52
N ILE A 43 0.78 14.36 -17.19
CA ILE A 43 1.71 14.40 -16.06
C ILE A 43 0.94 14.26 -14.75
N GLY A 44 -0.24 14.87 -14.65
CA GLY A 44 -1.11 14.76 -13.47
C GLY A 44 -1.63 13.33 -13.26
N THR A 45 -1.96 12.62 -14.34
CA THR A 45 -2.41 11.23 -14.29
C THR A 45 -1.28 10.28 -13.88
N ILE A 46 -0.08 10.45 -14.44
CA ILE A 46 1.10 9.64 -14.07
C ILE A 46 1.44 9.85 -12.59
N LEU A 47 1.44 11.11 -12.13
CA LEU A 47 1.71 11.45 -10.73
C LEU A 47 0.66 10.86 -9.79
N ALA A 48 -0.64 10.99 -10.12
CA ALA A 48 -1.72 10.42 -9.34
C ALA A 48 -1.61 8.89 -9.22
N ASN A 49 -1.24 8.21 -10.31
CA ASN A 49 -1.02 6.76 -10.30
C ASN A 49 0.14 6.36 -9.39
N ILE A 50 1.28 7.07 -9.45
CA ILE A 50 2.44 6.80 -8.58
C ILE A 50 2.08 7.04 -7.11
N LEU A 51 1.41 8.14 -6.79
CA LEU A 51 0.99 8.47 -5.43
C LEU A 51 -0.01 7.46 -4.87
N GLY A 52 -0.96 6.98 -5.68
CA GLY A 52 -1.88 5.92 -5.28
C GLY A 52 -1.15 4.62 -4.95
N TRP A 53 -0.12 4.26 -5.72
CA TRP A 53 0.67 3.05 -5.49
C TRP A 53 1.43 3.12 -4.17
N ILE A 54 2.08 4.25 -3.91
CA ILE A 54 2.80 4.48 -2.66
C ILE A 54 1.83 4.43 -1.47
N ALA A 55 0.68 5.09 -1.57
CA ALA A 55 -0.35 5.08 -0.53
C ALA A 55 -0.85 3.66 -0.23
N GLY A 56 -1.06 2.83 -1.27
CA GLY A 56 -1.47 1.43 -1.11
C GLY A 56 -0.42 0.56 -0.41
N ILE A 57 0.86 0.75 -0.72
CA ILE A 57 1.97 0.06 -0.04
C ILE A 57 2.04 0.48 1.43
N VAL A 58 1.98 1.79 1.70
CA VAL A 58 2.01 2.33 3.07
C VAL A 58 0.84 1.77 3.88
N PHE A 59 -0.36 1.74 3.32
CA PHE A 59 -1.55 1.19 3.99
C PHE A 59 -1.37 -0.31 4.31
N THR A 60 -0.85 -1.09 3.38
CA THR A 60 -0.57 -2.53 3.58
C THR A 60 0.43 -2.76 4.70
N VAL A 61 1.54 -2.00 4.70
CA VAL A 61 2.57 -2.09 5.75
C VAL A 61 1.99 -1.68 7.11
N ALA A 62 1.17 -0.63 7.15
CA ALA A 62 0.54 -0.17 8.38
C ALA A 62 -0.40 -1.24 8.97
N LEU A 63 -1.15 -1.95 8.12
CA LEU A 63 -1.99 -3.09 8.53
C LEU A 63 -1.16 -4.23 9.15
N ILE A 64 -0.01 -4.56 8.56
CA ILE A 64 0.90 -5.58 9.09
C ILE A 64 1.46 -5.14 10.45
N MET A 65 1.87 -3.88 10.59
CA MET A 65 2.36 -3.35 11.86
C MET A 65 1.27 -3.31 12.93
N LEU A 66 0.02 -3.04 12.56
CA LEU A 66 -1.14 -3.07 13.46
C LEU A 66 -1.33 -4.48 14.03
N LEU A 67 -1.31 -5.50 13.18
CA LEU A 67 -1.42 -6.90 13.61
C LEU A 67 -0.23 -7.32 14.47
N TYR A 68 0.98 -6.90 14.11
CA TYR A 68 2.18 -7.14 14.91
C TYR A 68 2.08 -6.51 16.29
N ALA A 69 1.61 -5.26 16.38
CA ALA A 69 1.38 -4.57 17.65
C ALA A 69 0.34 -5.29 18.51
N ALA A 70 -0.75 -5.79 17.91
CA ALA A 70 -1.78 -6.53 18.60
C ALA A 70 -1.24 -7.84 19.20
N ILE A 71 -0.50 -8.64 18.43
CA ILE A 71 0.12 -9.88 18.92
C ILE A 71 1.14 -9.56 20.03
N LEU A 72 1.96 -8.53 19.84
CA LEU A 72 2.95 -8.11 20.82
C LEU A 72 2.28 -7.65 22.13
N TYR A 73 1.16 -6.95 22.05
CA TYR A 73 0.38 -6.52 23.21
C TYR A 73 -0.23 -7.71 23.95
N LEU A 74 -0.82 -8.66 23.23
CA LEU A 74 -1.44 -9.86 23.81
C LEU A 74 -0.41 -10.81 24.46
N THR A 75 0.80 -10.88 23.90
CA THR A 75 1.88 -11.75 24.39
C THR A 75 2.78 -11.10 25.46
N ALA A 76 2.65 -9.79 25.69
CA ALA A 76 3.46 -9.05 26.67
C ALA A 76 3.21 -9.47 28.14
N GLY A 77 2.04 -10.02 28.45
CA GLY A 77 1.67 -10.43 29.82
C GLY A 77 1.74 -9.26 30.81
N ALA A 78 2.35 -9.49 31.98
CA ALA A 78 2.49 -8.50 33.06
C ALA A 78 3.78 -7.65 32.96
N SER A 79 4.57 -7.78 31.89
CA SER A 79 5.79 -6.99 31.70
C SER A 79 5.46 -5.57 31.23
N GLU A 80 5.68 -4.57 32.09
CA GLU A 80 5.47 -3.15 31.75
C GLU A 80 6.29 -2.70 30.54
N THR A 81 7.53 -3.20 30.41
CA THR A 81 8.41 -2.84 29.29
C THR A 81 7.91 -3.39 27.96
N ALA A 82 7.43 -4.63 27.93
CA ALA A 82 6.86 -5.24 26.72
C ALA A 82 5.55 -4.55 26.32
N MET A 83 4.71 -4.20 27.30
CA MET A 83 3.44 -3.53 27.06
C MET A 83 3.62 -2.08 26.59
N SER A 84 4.60 -1.36 27.15
CA SER A 84 4.98 -0.02 26.67
C SER A 84 5.44 -0.06 25.21
N LYS A 85 6.30 -1.03 24.86
CA LYS A 85 6.76 -1.23 23.48
C LYS A 85 5.60 -1.52 22.52
N ALA A 86 4.69 -2.42 22.89
CA ALA A 86 3.52 -2.76 22.08
C ALA A 86 2.61 -1.54 21.81
N LYS A 87 2.38 -0.73 22.85
CA LYS A 87 1.63 0.54 22.72
C LYS A 87 2.33 1.51 21.77
N GLY A 88 3.65 1.64 21.86
CA GLY A 88 4.43 2.46 20.94
C GLY A 88 4.24 2.04 19.48
N VAL A 89 4.39 0.75 19.19
CA VAL A 89 4.19 0.20 17.84
C VAL A 89 2.75 0.43 17.35
N LEU A 90 1.75 0.26 18.22
CA LEU A 90 0.35 0.50 17.89
C LEU A 90 0.10 1.97 17.49
N VAL A 91 0.66 2.92 18.24
CA VAL A 91 0.55 4.36 17.91
C VAL A 91 1.18 4.64 16.55
N TYR A 92 2.39 4.13 16.28
CA TYR A 92 3.03 4.32 14.97
C TYR A 92 2.21 3.71 13.82
N ALA A 93 1.60 2.54 14.02
CA ALA A 93 0.73 1.92 13.02
C ALA A 93 -0.51 2.79 12.74
N ILE A 94 -1.16 3.32 13.78
CA ILE A 94 -2.31 4.22 13.64
C ILE A 94 -1.92 5.50 12.91
N VAL A 95 -0.80 6.11 13.28
CA VAL A 95 -0.30 7.32 12.60
C VAL A 95 -0.05 7.06 11.12
N GLY A 96 0.53 5.90 10.76
CA GLY A 96 0.72 5.51 9.37
C GLY A 96 -0.59 5.41 8.58
N ILE A 97 -1.64 4.84 9.17
CA ILE A 97 -2.98 4.75 8.56
C ILE A 97 -3.56 6.15 8.35
N VAL A 98 -3.49 7.02 9.37
CA VAL A 98 -4.00 8.39 9.29
C VAL A 98 -3.29 9.17 8.19
N VAL A 99 -1.96 9.08 8.10
CA VAL A 99 -1.18 9.72 7.04
C VAL A 99 -1.55 9.21 5.65
N ALA A 100 -1.77 7.90 5.49
CA ALA A 100 -2.19 7.32 4.21
C ALA A 100 -3.55 7.85 3.75
N ILE A 101 -4.51 8.00 4.68
CA ILE A 101 -5.83 8.57 4.40
C ILE A 101 -5.71 10.05 3.99
N LEU A 102 -4.88 10.82 4.72
CA LEU A 102 -4.63 12.23 4.39
C LEU A 102 -3.97 12.41 3.03
N ALA A 103 -3.02 11.53 2.68
CA ALA A 103 -2.36 11.55 1.37
C ALA A 103 -3.36 11.35 0.21
N TYR A 104 -4.42 10.57 0.41
CA TYR A 104 -5.45 10.35 -0.62
C TYR A 104 -6.21 11.64 -0.97
N SER A 105 -6.37 12.56 -0.02
CA SER A 105 -7.05 13.84 -0.23
C SER A 105 -6.26 14.81 -1.13
N VAL A 106 -4.94 14.61 -1.25
CA VAL A 106 -4.06 15.48 -2.04
C VAL A 106 -4.15 15.18 -3.54
N ILE A 107 -4.50 13.95 -3.92
CA ILE A 107 -4.59 13.49 -5.32
C ILE A 107 -5.55 14.36 -6.16
N PRO A 108 -6.83 14.56 -5.77
CA PRO A 108 -7.75 15.38 -6.56
C PRO A 108 -7.34 16.86 -6.60
N PHE A 109 -6.70 17.36 -5.53
CA PHE A 109 -6.17 18.72 -5.49
C PHE A 109 -5.08 18.93 -6.55
N LEU A 110 -4.12 18.00 -6.65
CA LEU A 110 -3.06 18.04 -7.67
C LEU A 110 -3.64 17.93 -9.08
N GLN A 111 -4.65 17.10 -9.30
CA GLN A 111 -5.30 16.97 -10.60
C GLN A 111 -5.99 18.26 -11.03
N ASN A 112 -6.70 18.94 -10.12
CA ASN A 112 -7.35 20.22 -10.41
C ASN A 112 -6.33 21.35 -10.66
N PHE A 113 -5.26 21.40 -9.87
CA PHE A 113 -4.18 22.39 -10.03
C PHE A 113 -3.44 22.23 -11.38
N LEU A 114 -3.07 20.99 -11.74
CA LEU A 114 -2.32 20.70 -12.95
C LEU A 114 -3.17 20.74 -14.23
N SER A 115 -4.48 20.52 -14.13
CA SER A 115 -5.41 20.66 -15.27
C SER A 115 -5.84 22.12 -15.52
N GLY A 116 -5.43 23.07 -14.67
CA GLY A 116 -5.80 24.49 -14.79
C GLY A 116 -7.30 24.74 -14.62
N ARG A 117 -8.06 23.76 -14.12
CA ARG A 117 -9.51 23.85 -13.93
C ARG A 117 -9.80 24.42 -12.54
N PHE A 118 -9.76 25.75 -12.45
CA PHE A 118 -10.28 26.52 -11.31
C PHE A 118 -11.67 27.11 -11.60
N TYR A 119 -12.57 26.34 -12.20
CA TYR A 119 -14.01 26.60 -12.30
C TYR A 119 -14.76 25.27 -12.43
#